data_AF-A0A1M5IYF5-F1
#
_entry.id   AF-A0A1M5IYF5-F1
#
_cell.length_a   1.000
_cell.length_b   1.000
_cell.length_c   1.000
_cell.angle_alpha   90.00
_cell.angle_beta   90.00
_cell.angle_gamma   90.00
#
_symmetry.space_group_name_H-M   'P 1'
#
loop_
_entity.id
_entity.type
_entity.pdbx_description
1 polymer ?
#
loop_
_entity_poly.entity_id
_entity_poly.type
_entity_poly.pdbx_seq_one_letter_code
_entity_poly.pdbx_strand_id
1 'polypeptide(L)'
;MKRIKHYLMYMAVLSLVMVSCSKEENQEIGGNDDVATLSFGAVINDMISKNPATKQALEELPECSEEAPAYVHVVLTGPENVGTMASPVMVDVNPTPGDFDGDGNDEYFTEYSSDLELMPGSYSLDYFAVYDADDNLIWVAPASGSDMADWVDMALPMDIELGAGVKKYVDVNVLCFDDRMVNQYGYLFFDIIGTEAIEFCIFGNICGENGRHAVADYSVNIWSGTDNTGAVLYADVENNVDTNNDGDEYADPLCFFLPDREGEDNYYIEISIDGEVVRSGSFTDATVKGLFDGEDNVDYYHFFEGCSSSDTPNIFGDNGGNGGPPPVIDEDTEIYIYFDSSGSMNSTLAPLQTMRNTLLKDALLPLYGDDEDEYDAKVRVIQNPTERTFNMLNIEGDTPTGNVIALVFQDEAQFVYHNIGASWDINSPRTVTYDTDISTLRGRVASFPTNYYRGVVFQVDGFDDFEDLIHAVEDGTGNYSGSNGLSDRSEFAYVYDVNDGDSAQYYADLIVQTLQDLGYNL
;
A
#
# COMPACT_ATOMS: atom_id res chain seq x y z
N MET A 1 -47.98 68.46 42.87
CA MET A 1 -47.54 67.74 41.64
C MET A 1 -46.04 67.37 41.59
N LYS A 2 -45.27 67.44 42.70
CA LYS A 2 -43.84 67.01 42.71
C LYS A 2 -43.59 65.63 43.36
N ARG A 3 -44.46 65.18 44.27
CA ARG A 3 -44.30 63.88 44.96
C ARG A 3 -44.78 62.67 44.15
N ILE A 4 -45.80 62.83 43.30
CA ILE A 4 -46.32 61.75 42.44
C ILE A 4 -45.30 61.32 41.36
N LYS A 5 -44.51 62.26 40.84
CA LYS A 5 -43.45 61.96 39.86
C LYS A 5 -42.32 61.09 40.44
N HIS A 6 -42.03 61.22 41.74
CA HIS A 6 -41.01 60.42 42.39
C HIS A 6 -41.49 58.98 42.64
N TYR A 7 -42.77 58.80 43.00
CA TYR A 7 -43.34 57.45 43.17
C TYR A 7 -43.51 56.69 41.84
N LEU A 8 -43.82 57.39 40.74
CA LEU A 8 -43.83 56.80 39.40
C LEU A 8 -42.43 56.40 38.92
N MET A 9 -41.40 57.15 39.29
CA MET A 9 -40.01 56.82 38.95
C MET A 9 -39.49 55.63 39.77
N TYR A 10 -39.86 55.53 41.05
CA TYR A 10 -39.54 54.35 41.86
C TYR A 10 -40.29 53.10 41.40
N MET A 11 -41.56 53.21 41.01
CA MET A 11 -42.31 52.09 40.42
C MET A 11 -41.72 51.64 39.07
N ALA A 12 -41.28 52.58 38.22
CA ALA A 12 -40.65 52.27 36.94
C ALA A 12 -39.28 51.57 37.11
N VAL A 13 -38.48 51.99 38.10
CA VAL A 13 -37.20 51.35 38.44
C VAL A 13 -37.42 49.98 39.09
N LEU A 14 -38.42 49.82 39.95
CA LEU A 14 -38.77 48.52 40.53
C LEU A 14 -39.30 47.52 39.49
N SER A 15 -39.99 48.00 38.45
CA SER A 15 -40.40 47.16 37.30
C SER A 15 -39.26 46.82 36.35
N LEU A 16 -38.17 47.61 36.31
CA LEU A 16 -36.98 47.33 35.49
C LEU A 16 -36.03 46.31 36.17
N VAL A 17 -36.05 46.21 37.50
CA VAL A 17 -35.27 45.19 38.23
C VAL A 17 -35.94 43.80 38.17
N MET A 18 -37.23 43.71 37.83
CA MET A 18 -37.98 42.45 37.71
C MET A 18 -38.04 41.90 36.26
N VAL A 19 -37.33 42.51 35.30
CA VAL A 19 -37.31 42.11 33.87
C VAL A 19 -35.90 41.68 33.42
N SER A 20 -34.93 41.58 34.32
CA SER A 20 -33.57 41.08 34.03
C SER A 20 -33.35 39.62 34.43
N CYS A 21 -34.38 38.79 34.30
CA CYS A 21 -34.15 37.41 33.89
C CYS A 21 -34.55 37.36 32.42
N SER A 22 -33.58 37.38 31.51
CA SER A 22 -33.80 36.67 30.25
C SER A 22 -34.24 35.28 30.67
N LYS A 23 -35.40 34.84 30.17
CA LYS A 23 -35.71 33.42 30.15
C LYS A 23 -34.54 32.76 29.42
N GLU A 24 -33.63 32.14 30.16
CA GLU A 24 -33.16 30.84 29.73
C GLU A 24 -34.42 30.01 29.57
N GLU A 25 -34.61 29.47 28.38
CA GLU A 25 -35.50 28.33 28.23
C GLU A 25 -34.93 27.23 29.11
N ASN A 26 -35.34 27.21 30.39
CA ASN A 26 -35.52 25.96 31.09
C ASN A 26 -36.63 25.23 30.32
N GLN A 27 -36.25 24.58 29.22
CA GLN A 27 -36.74 23.24 29.02
C GLN A 27 -36.31 22.49 30.28
N GLU A 28 -37.26 22.33 31.21
CA GLU A 28 -37.31 21.09 31.97
C GLU A 28 -37.41 19.97 30.93
N ILE A 29 -36.27 19.57 30.36
CA ILE A 29 -36.09 18.21 29.91
C ILE A 29 -36.25 17.43 31.22
N GLY A 30 -37.28 16.60 31.28
CA GLY A 30 -37.44 15.67 32.39
C GLY A 30 -36.23 14.74 32.38
N GLY A 31 -35.16 15.16 33.05
CA GLY A 31 -33.99 14.35 33.29
C GLY A 31 -34.45 13.15 34.08
N ASN A 32 -34.25 11.97 33.50
CA ASN A 32 -34.36 10.74 34.26
C ASN A 32 -33.24 10.85 35.32
N ASP A 33 -33.58 10.95 36.61
CA ASP A 33 -32.60 11.05 37.73
C ASP A 33 -31.61 9.85 37.78
N ASP A 34 -31.77 8.91 36.85
CA ASP A 34 -31.02 7.67 36.68
C ASP A 34 -29.83 7.78 35.70
N VAL A 35 -29.67 8.84 34.88
CA VAL A 35 -28.56 8.97 33.91
C VAL A 35 -27.57 10.09 34.29
N ALA A 36 -26.31 9.94 33.87
CA ALA A 36 -25.22 10.89 34.02
C ALA A 36 -24.91 11.56 32.68
N THR A 37 -24.48 12.81 32.68
CA THR A 37 -24.01 13.49 31.45
C THR A 37 -22.50 13.65 31.51
N LEU A 38 -21.79 13.22 30.48
CA LEU A 38 -20.35 13.35 30.34
C LEU A 38 -19.99 14.41 29.30
N SER A 39 -18.95 15.19 29.56
CA SER A 39 -18.38 16.16 28.65
C SER A 39 -16.86 16.17 28.78
N PHE A 40 -16.16 16.45 27.68
CA PHE A 40 -14.70 16.43 27.63
C PHE A 40 -14.13 17.82 27.34
N GLY A 41 -13.00 18.13 27.95
CA GLY A 41 -12.15 19.29 27.63
C GLY A 41 -10.86 18.81 26.96
N ALA A 42 -10.54 19.32 25.77
CA ALA A 42 -9.28 19.01 25.10
C ALA A 42 -8.16 19.94 25.60
N VAL A 43 -7.22 19.38 26.36
CA VAL A 43 -6.04 20.10 26.88
C VAL A 43 -4.84 19.81 25.99
N ILE A 44 -4.49 20.78 25.14
CA ILE A 44 -3.29 20.68 24.30
C ILE A 44 -2.05 20.77 25.19
N ASN A 45 -1.28 19.69 25.26
CA ASN A 45 0.07 19.76 25.81
C ASN A 45 1.02 20.19 24.69
N ASP A 46 1.25 21.50 24.56
CA ASP A 46 2.30 22.03 23.68
C ASP A 46 3.66 21.48 24.12
N MET A 47 4.17 20.51 23.35
CA MET A 47 5.40 19.75 23.59
C MET A 47 6.63 20.67 23.70
N ILE A 48 6.58 21.88 23.14
CA ILE A 48 7.67 22.86 23.16
C ILE A 48 7.83 23.50 24.56
N SER A 49 6.74 23.59 25.32
CA SER A 49 6.70 24.37 26.57
C SER A 49 7.26 23.64 27.80
N LYS A 50 7.17 22.29 27.85
CA LYS A 50 7.52 21.50 29.05
C LYS A 50 8.99 21.07 29.16
N ASN A 51 9.78 21.06 28.07
CA ASN A 51 11.15 20.49 28.13
C ASN A 51 12.24 21.27 27.34
N PRO A 52 12.75 22.40 27.86
CA PRO A 52 13.80 23.19 27.18
C PRO A 52 15.18 22.51 27.13
N ALA A 53 15.35 21.34 27.74
CA ALA A 53 16.63 20.59 27.80
C ALA A 53 16.85 19.65 26.61
N THR A 54 15.80 19.30 25.85
CA THR A 54 15.85 18.39 24.69
C THR A 54 15.94 19.14 23.36
N LYS A 55 16.50 20.35 23.38
CA LYS A 55 16.62 21.25 22.23
C LYS A 55 17.45 20.72 21.04
N GLN A 56 17.99 19.50 21.18
CA GLN A 56 18.80 18.81 20.19
C GLN A 56 18.04 17.68 19.46
N ALA A 57 16.80 17.37 19.86
CA ALA A 57 15.89 16.42 19.22
C ALA A 57 14.71 17.10 18.49
N LEU A 58 14.82 18.43 18.26
CA LEU A 58 13.72 19.31 17.83
C LEU A 58 13.53 19.43 16.30
N GLU A 59 14.17 18.59 15.49
CA GLU A 59 13.92 18.61 14.03
C GLU A 59 12.79 17.67 13.59
N GLU A 60 12.19 16.90 14.51
CA GLU A 60 11.22 15.84 14.19
C GLU A 60 9.82 16.02 14.80
N LEU A 61 9.56 17.08 15.60
CA LEU A 61 8.22 17.28 16.19
C LEU A 61 7.31 18.12 15.29
N PRO A 62 6.02 17.77 15.15
CA PRO A 62 5.10 18.48 14.27
C PRO A 62 4.72 19.86 14.79
N GLU A 63 4.56 20.82 13.87
CA GLU A 63 3.85 22.07 14.19
C GLU A 63 2.35 21.78 14.27
N CYS A 64 1.70 22.30 15.32
CA CYS A 64 0.27 22.16 15.49
C CYS A 64 -0.49 22.89 14.38
N SER A 65 -1.60 22.31 13.93
CA SER A 65 -2.54 23.02 13.06
C SER A 65 -3.02 24.32 13.73
N GLU A 66 -3.11 25.38 12.94
CA GLU A 66 -3.70 26.65 13.35
C GLU A 66 -5.24 26.66 13.19
N GLU A 67 -5.81 25.58 12.67
CA GLU A 67 -7.25 25.42 12.51
C GLU A 67 -7.95 25.20 13.86
N ALA A 68 -9.19 25.70 13.97
CA ALA A 68 -9.96 25.60 15.19
C ALA A 68 -10.65 24.22 15.30
N PRO A 69 -10.68 23.61 16.51
CA PRO A 69 -11.48 22.42 16.77
C PRO A 69 -12.97 22.65 16.45
N ALA A 70 -13.56 21.68 15.77
CA ALA A 70 -14.99 21.64 15.46
C ALA A 70 -15.71 20.49 16.15
N TYR A 71 -15.07 19.31 16.25
CA TYR A 71 -15.65 18.14 16.91
C TYR A 71 -14.57 17.18 17.42
N VAL A 72 -15.00 16.20 18.23
CA VAL A 72 -14.15 15.09 18.67
C VAL A 72 -14.74 13.74 18.31
N HIS A 73 -13.87 12.76 18.09
CA HIS A 73 -14.19 11.35 18.08
C HIS A 73 -13.91 10.73 19.44
N VAL A 74 -14.88 10.00 19.98
CA VAL A 74 -14.81 9.38 21.30
C VAL A 74 -15.17 7.89 21.23
N VAL A 75 -14.39 7.05 21.91
CA VAL A 75 -14.73 5.64 22.19
C VAL A 75 -14.67 5.39 23.68
N LEU A 76 -15.77 4.90 24.26
CA LEU A 76 -15.86 4.49 25.66
C LEU A 76 -16.27 3.01 25.77
N THR A 77 -15.59 2.27 26.64
CA THR A 77 -16.04 0.95 27.08
C THR A 77 -16.53 0.99 28.52
N GLY A 78 -17.62 0.28 28.82
CA GLY A 78 -18.23 0.32 30.15
C GLY A 78 -19.52 -0.50 30.26
N PRO A 79 -20.42 -0.15 31.20
CA PRO A 79 -21.76 -0.73 31.30
C PRO A 79 -22.56 -0.65 30.00
N GLU A 80 -22.36 0.43 29.24
CA GLU A 80 -22.72 0.55 27.83
C GLU A 80 -21.50 1.06 27.05
N ASN A 81 -21.34 0.62 25.81
CA ASN A 81 -20.24 1.08 24.96
C ASN A 81 -20.70 2.27 24.13
N VAL A 82 -19.82 3.26 23.96
CA VAL A 82 -20.07 4.44 23.13
C VAL A 82 -19.06 4.42 21.99
N GLY A 83 -19.56 4.28 20.76
CA GLY A 83 -18.73 4.16 19.57
C GLY A 83 -17.89 2.87 19.53
N THR A 84 -17.10 2.77 18.47
CA THR A 84 -16.04 1.75 18.26
C THR A 84 -14.87 2.42 17.55
N MET A 85 -13.68 1.82 17.49
CA MET A 85 -12.57 2.39 16.72
C MET A 85 -12.93 2.57 15.22
N ALA A 86 -13.70 1.65 14.64
CA ALA A 86 -14.17 1.74 13.26
C ALA A 86 -15.29 2.77 13.05
N SER A 87 -16.02 3.13 14.10
CA SER A 87 -17.12 4.09 14.06
C SER A 87 -17.22 4.80 15.40
N PRO A 88 -16.31 5.74 15.69
CA PRO A 88 -16.31 6.48 16.94
C PRO A 88 -17.50 7.43 16.97
N VAL A 89 -17.95 7.81 18.16
CA VAL A 89 -19.02 8.79 18.26
C VAL A 89 -18.46 10.19 18.05
N MET A 90 -19.13 10.96 17.20
CA MET A 90 -18.78 12.36 16.91
C MET A 90 -19.51 13.28 17.89
N VAL A 91 -18.78 14.16 18.56
CA VAL A 91 -19.33 15.14 19.50
C VAL A 91 -18.82 16.52 19.14
N ASP A 92 -19.73 17.46 18.86
CA ASP A 92 -19.38 18.83 18.52
C ASP A 92 -18.57 19.49 19.66
N VAL A 93 -17.65 20.37 19.30
CA VAL A 93 -16.80 21.14 20.21
C VAL A 93 -17.13 22.62 20.08
N ASN A 94 -17.16 23.32 21.21
CA ASN A 94 -17.30 24.76 21.20
C ASN A 94 -16.06 25.39 20.54
N PRO A 95 -16.21 26.16 19.44
CA PRO A 95 -15.07 26.72 18.71
C PRO A 95 -14.36 27.84 19.48
N THR A 96 -14.87 28.26 20.64
CA THR A 96 -14.23 29.23 21.51
C THR A 96 -13.80 28.55 22.80
N PRO A 97 -12.49 28.54 23.13
CA PRO A 97 -12.02 27.93 24.36
C PRO A 97 -12.46 28.75 25.58
N GLY A 98 -12.61 28.10 26.73
CA GLY A 98 -12.95 28.77 27.99
C GLY A 98 -12.96 27.83 29.19
N ASP A 99 -12.73 28.38 30.37
CA ASP A 99 -12.80 27.70 31.67
C ASP A 99 -14.25 27.33 32.07
N PHE A 100 -14.77 26.21 31.57
CA PHE A 100 -16.15 25.77 31.86
C PHE A 100 -16.26 24.90 33.12
N ASP A 101 -15.16 24.30 33.58
CA ASP A 101 -15.11 23.45 34.77
C ASP A 101 -14.61 24.17 36.03
N GLY A 102 -14.04 25.37 35.86
CA GLY A 102 -13.61 26.27 36.93
C GLY A 102 -12.20 25.98 37.45
N ASP A 103 -11.34 25.30 36.69
CA ASP A 103 -9.98 24.94 37.07
C ASP A 103 -8.96 26.08 36.85
N GLY A 104 -9.34 27.10 36.07
CA GLY A 104 -8.55 28.29 35.77
C GLY A 104 -7.73 28.23 34.48
N ASN A 105 -7.92 27.20 33.65
CA ASN A 105 -7.36 27.04 32.32
C ASN A 105 -8.47 27.18 31.27
N ASP A 106 -8.12 27.58 30.04
CA ASP A 106 -9.10 27.70 28.94
C ASP A 106 -8.93 26.50 27.99
N GLU A 107 -9.94 25.62 27.92
CA GLU A 107 -9.95 24.46 27.02
C GLU A 107 -11.06 24.55 25.97
N TYR A 108 -10.93 23.72 24.93
CA TYR A 108 -12.01 23.43 24.00
C TYR A 108 -12.89 22.32 24.58
N PHE A 109 -14.14 22.66 24.90
CA PHE A 109 -15.09 21.72 25.51
C PHE A 109 -16.10 21.18 24.50
N THR A 110 -16.45 19.90 24.65
CA THR A 110 -17.55 19.28 23.91
C THR A 110 -18.88 19.93 24.25
N GLU A 111 -19.71 20.18 23.24
CA GLU A 111 -21.11 20.53 23.42
C GLU A 111 -21.91 19.32 23.94
N TYR A 112 -23.15 19.59 24.37
CA TYR A 112 -24.05 18.53 24.81
C TYR A 112 -24.37 17.57 23.66
N SER A 113 -24.15 16.27 23.89
CA SER A 113 -24.61 15.18 23.03
C SER A 113 -25.43 14.17 23.82
N SER A 114 -26.53 13.69 23.22
CA SER A 114 -27.31 12.59 23.80
C SER A 114 -26.53 11.27 23.84
N ASP A 115 -25.49 11.11 23.02
CA ASP A 115 -24.65 9.91 23.02
C ASP A 115 -23.75 9.82 24.27
N LEU A 116 -23.61 10.93 25.01
CA LEU A 116 -22.90 11.02 26.29
C LEU A 116 -23.86 11.17 27.50
N GLU A 117 -25.15 10.85 27.31
CA GLU A 117 -26.08 10.60 28.42
C GLU A 117 -26.03 9.12 28.83
N LEU A 118 -25.14 8.81 29.77
CA LEU A 118 -24.75 7.44 30.09
C LEU A 118 -25.34 6.94 31.41
N MET A 119 -25.55 5.63 31.52
CA MET A 119 -25.93 5.00 32.78
C MET A 119 -24.78 5.07 33.81
N PRO A 120 -25.08 5.21 35.11
CA PRO A 120 -24.06 5.26 36.15
C PRO A 120 -23.19 4.00 36.17
N GLY A 121 -21.88 4.20 36.31
CA GLY A 121 -20.89 3.14 36.38
C GLY A 121 -19.49 3.62 36.04
N SER A 122 -18.57 2.66 35.97
CA SER A 122 -17.17 2.86 35.60
C SER A 122 -17.00 2.68 34.10
N TYR A 123 -16.46 3.68 33.42
CA TYR A 123 -16.14 3.67 31.99
C TYR A 123 -14.64 3.83 31.79
N SER A 124 -14.13 3.34 30.68
CA SER A 124 -12.79 3.61 30.17
C SER A 124 -12.91 4.44 28.91
N LEU A 125 -12.26 5.60 28.86
CA LEU A 125 -12.03 6.35 27.62
C LEU A 125 -10.87 5.72 26.88
N ASP A 126 -11.18 5.06 25.77
CA ASP A 126 -10.20 4.26 25.03
C ASP A 126 -9.65 5.01 23.81
N TYR A 127 -10.39 5.98 23.28
CA TYR A 127 -9.96 6.82 22.16
C TYR A 127 -10.53 8.24 22.25
N PHE A 128 -9.69 9.22 21.93
CA PHE A 128 -10.05 10.62 21.88
C PHE A 128 -9.21 11.37 20.83
N ALA A 129 -9.88 11.91 19.82
CA ALA A 129 -9.26 12.63 18.71
C ALA A 129 -10.07 13.88 18.35
N VAL A 130 -9.39 14.96 17.95
CA VAL A 130 -9.98 16.30 17.76
C VAL A 130 -9.81 16.72 16.31
N TYR A 131 -10.92 17.08 15.66
CA TYR A 131 -10.97 17.43 14.25
C TYR A 131 -11.39 18.88 14.05
N ASP A 132 -10.96 19.47 12.94
CA ASP A 132 -11.45 20.76 12.47
C ASP A 132 -12.75 20.64 11.66
N ALA A 133 -13.24 21.76 11.12
CA ALA A 133 -14.51 21.82 10.40
C ALA A 133 -14.44 21.22 8.97
N ASP A 134 -13.25 20.94 8.46
CA ASP A 134 -12.99 20.35 7.14
C ASP A 134 -12.64 18.84 7.27
N ASP A 135 -12.92 18.25 8.42
CA ASP A 135 -12.67 16.83 8.77
C ASP A 135 -11.17 16.46 8.86
N ASN A 136 -10.27 17.42 9.07
CA ASN A 136 -8.87 17.12 9.33
C ASN A 136 -8.64 16.82 10.81
N LEU A 137 -7.94 15.73 11.10
CA LEU A 137 -7.48 15.46 12.46
C LEU A 137 -6.37 16.44 12.83
N ILE A 138 -6.58 17.20 13.90
CA ILE A 138 -5.63 18.21 14.35
C ILE A 138 -4.93 17.81 15.64
N TRP A 139 -5.60 17.13 16.59
CA TRP A 139 -5.00 16.64 17.83
C TRP A 139 -5.47 15.23 18.20
N VAL A 140 -4.61 14.45 18.86
CA VAL A 140 -4.95 13.09 19.32
C VAL A 140 -4.39 12.83 20.72
N ALA A 141 -5.14 12.12 21.56
CA ALA A 141 -4.67 11.68 22.88
C ALA A 141 -3.84 10.39 22.72
N PRO A 142 -2.55 10.35 23.10
CA PRO A 142 -1.72 9.17 22.90
C PRO A 142 -2.15 7.98 23.78
N ALA A 143 -1.96 6.77 23.28
CA ALA A 143 -2.20 5.54 24.01
C ALA A 143 -1.03 5.23 24.97
N SER A 144 -1.34 4.61 26.10
CA SER A 144 -0.38 4.23 27.12
C SER A 144 0.58 3.18 26.57
N GLY A 145 1.87 3.33 26.89
CA GLY A 145 2.92 2.47 26.33
C GLY A 145 3.43 2.90 24.95
N SER A 146 2.86 3.94 24.34
CA SER A 146 3.42 4.59 23.15
C SER A 146 4.59 5.52 23.48
N ASP A 147 5.41 5.84 22.48
CA ASP A 147 6.53 6.79 22.64
C ASP A 147 6.06 8.19 23.06
N MET A 148 4.84 8.56 22.65
CA MET A 148 4.25 9.86 22.95
C MET A 148 3.49 9.90 24.29
N ALA A 149 3.29 8.76 24.96
CA ALA A 149 2.64 8.70 26.27
C ALA A 149 3.40 9.51 27.35
N ASP A 150 4.73 9.58 27.27
CA ASP A 150 5.58 10.30 28.23
C ASP A 150 5.48 11.84 28.11
N TRP A 151 4.79 12.33 27.07
CA TRP A 151 4.64 13.77 26.79
C TRP A 151 3.33 14.34 27.31
N VAL A 152 2.41 13.49 27.73
CA VAL A 152 1.17 13.86 28.39
C VAL A 152 1.18 13.47 29.85
N ASP A 153 0.43 14.19 30.67
CA ASP A 153 0.33 13.86 32.10
C ASP A 153 -0.55 12.60 32.30
N MET A 154 -1.50 12.35 31.38
CA MET A 154 -2.37 11.18 31.37
C MET A 154 -2.62 10.69 29.94
N ALA A 155 -2.08 9.51 29.60
CA ALA A 155 -2.36 8.80 28.35
C ALA A 155 -3.61 7.91 28.48
N LEU A 156 -4.19 7.49 27.35
CA LEU A 156 -5.34 6.58 27.31
C LEU A 156 -4.90 5.11 27.46
N PRO A 157 -5.72 4.19 27.98
CA PRO A 157 -7.09 4.38 28.45
C PRO A 157 -7.18 5.16 29.78
N MET A 158 -8.27 5.91 29.95
CA MET A 158 -8.55 6.68 31.17
C MET A 158 -9.83 6.23 31.86
N ASP A 159 -9.75 5.91 33.15
CA ASP A 159 -10.91 5.52 33.97
C ASP A 159 -11.80 6.73 34.35
N ILE A 160 -13.11 6.61 34.12
CA ILE A 160 -14.13 7.62 34.40
C ILE A 160 -15.25 7.01 35.25
N GLU A 161 -15.49 7.60 36.42
CA GLU A 161 -16.56 7.18 37.34
C GLU A 161 -17.78 8.11 37.23
N LEU A 162 -18.92 7.55 36.81
CA LEU A 162 -20.18 8.28 36.65
C LEU A 162 -21.21 7.89 37.72
N GLY A 163 -21.66 8.90 38.48
CA GLY A 163 -22.75 8.77 39.45
C GLY A 163 -24.10 9.18 38.85
N ALA A 164 -25.20 8.65 39.41
CA ALA A 164 -26.56 9.01 38.98
C ALA A 164 -26.83 10.52 39.08
N GLY A 165 -27.33 11.12 38.00
CA GLY A 165 -27.67 12.54 37.91
C GLY A 165 -26.48 13.50 37.93
N VAL A 166 -25.24 12.99 37.76
CA VAL A 166 -24.03 13.82 37.76
C VAL A 166 -23.75 14.35 36.35
N LYS A 167 -23.38 15.64 36.28
CA LYS A 167 -22.71 16.22 35.11
C LYS A 167 -21.22 16.20 35.35
N LYS A 168 -20.48 15.40 34.59
CA LYS A 168 -19.05 15.18 34.76
C LYS A 168 -18.30 15.82 33.60
N TYR A 169 -17.29 16.62 33.95
CA TYR A 169 -16.29 17.15 33.02
C TYR A 169 -15.00 16.36 33.20
N VAL A 170 -14.35 16.01 32.09
CA VAL A 170 -13.09 15.25 32.05
C VAL A 170 -12.13 15.93 31.09
N ASP A 171 -10.96 16.31 31.58
CA ASP A 171 -9.90 16.86 30.74
C ASP A 171 -9.09 15.73 30.12
N VAL A 172 -8.91 15.81 28.80
CA VAL A 172 -8.16 14.84 28.02
C VAL A 172 -6.91 15.51 27.47
N ASN A 173 -5.74 14.95 27.81
CA ASN A 173 -4.48 15.46 27.28
C ASN A 173 -4.30 15.01 25.84
N VAL A 174 -4.16 15.98 24.94
CA VAL A 174 -3.95 15.73 23.50
C VAL A 174 -2.63 16.34 23.04
N LEU A 175 -2.08 15.75 21.98
CA LEU A 175 -0.88 16.19 21.28
C LEU A 175 -1.23 16.56 19.85
N CYS A 176 -0.38 17.39 19.23
CA CYS A 176 -0.58 17.82 17.86
C CYS A 176 -0.35 16.68 16.88
N PHE A 177 -1.28 16.47 15.96
CA PHE A 177 -1.28 15.31 15.08
C PHE A 177 -0.34 15.49 13.88
N ASP A 178 0.34 14.41 13.51
CA ASP A 178 1.13 14.27 12.28
C ASP A 178 0.98 12.85 11.77
N ASP A 179 0.56 12.72 10.52
CA ASP A 179 0.29 11.45 9.86
C ASP A 179 1.56 10.60 9.67
N ARG A 180 2.75 11.21 9.69
CA ARG A 180 4.03 10.48 9.60
C ARG A 180 4.43 9.83 10.92
N MET A 181 3.78 10.19 12.02
CA MET A 181 4.13 9.77 13.38
C MET A 181 3.03 8.95 14.05
N VAL A 182 2.00 8.48 13.31
CA VAL A 182 0.81 7.83 13.90
C VAL A 182 1.16 6.71 14.88
N ASN A 183 2.09 5.83 14.49
CA ASN A 183 2.54 4.72 15.32
C ASN A 183 3.15 5.17 16.66
N GLN A 184 3.74 6.37 16.72
CA GLN A 184 4.33 6.93 17.95
C GLN A 184 3.26 7.39 18.96
N TYR A 185 2.02 7.65 18.51
CA TYR A 185 0.87 7.90 19.39
C TYR A 185 0.25 6.59 19.92
N GLY A 186 0.71 5.42 19.46
CA GLY A 186 0.20 4.11 19.83
C GLY A 186 -1.10 3.71 19.13
N TYR A 187 -1.42 4.37 18.02
CA TYR A 187 -2.51 3.99 17.13
C TYR A 187 -1.94 3.59 15.78
N LEU A 188 -2.70 2.80 15.03
CA LEU A 188 -2.42 2.57 13.62
C LEU A 188 -3.15 3.63 12.79
N PHE A 189 -2.62 3.99 11.61
CA PHE A 189 -3.17 5.07 10.77
C PHE A 189 -4.69 4.94 10.55
N PHE A 190 -5.18 3.72 10.31
CA PHE A 190 -6.59 3.44 10.05
C PHE A 190 -7.48 3.46 11.31
N ASP A 191 -6.93 3.21 12.51
CA ASP A 191 -7.67 3.36 13.79
C ASP A 191 -8.18 4.78 13.95
N ILE A 192 -7.45 5.72 13.36
CA ILE A 192 -7.67 7.15 13.48
C ILE A 192 -8.62 7.69 12.40
N ILE A 193 -8.55 7.15 11.17
CA ILE A 193 -9.38 7.59 10.05
C ILE A 193 -10.65 6.76 9.84
N GLY A 194 -10.98 5.87 10.79
CA GLY A 194 -12.24 5.09 10.78
C GLY A 194 -12.41 4.19 9.56
N THR A 195 -11.30 3.70 8.99
CA THR A 195 -11.31 2.81 7.83
C THR A 195 -11.30 1.36 8.32
N GLU A 196 -12.09 0.48 7.69
CA GLU A 196 -11.99 -0.97 7.94
C GLU A 196 -10.57 -1.43 7.66
N ALA A 197 -10.06 -2.44 8.36
CA ALA A 197 -8.68 -2.88 8.17
C ALA A 197 -8.63 -4.37 7.91
N ILE A 198 -7.77 -4.76 6.96
CA ILE A 198 -7.54 -6.14 6.58
C ILE A 198 -6.16 -6.58 7.04
N GLU A 199 -6.09 -7.77 7.63
CA GLU A 199 -4.84 -8.36 8.11
C GLU A 199 -4.01 -8.93 6.95
N PHE A 200 -2.72 -8.62 6.95
CA PHE A 200 -1.73 -9.11 6.00
C PHE A 200 -0.50 -9.61 6.76
N CYS A 201 -0.20 -10.91 6.66
CA CYS A 201 0.91 -11.53 7.39
C CYS A 201 2.06 -11.93 6.45
N ILE A 202 3.29 -11.82 6.94
CA ILE A 202 4.53 -12.13 6.22
C ILE A 202 5.32 -13.15 7.01
N PHE A 203 5.93 -14.11 6.33
CA PHE A 203 6.89 -15.04 6.92
C PHE A 203 8.11 -15.20 6.01
N GLY A 204 9.30 -15.23 6.59
CA GLY A 204 10.56 -15.25 5.84
C GLY A 204 11.43 -16.47 6.14
N ASN A 205 12.01 -17.06 5.10
CA ASN A 205 13.09 -18.04 5.25
C ASN A 205 14.35 -17.61 4.49
N ILE A 206 15.52 -17.93 5.05
CA ILE A 206 16.82 -17.80 4.39
C ILE A 206 17.44 -19.18 4.17
N CYS A 207 18.18 -19.35 3.08
CA CYS A 207 18.94 -20.57 2.79
C CYS A 207 20.45 -20.31 2.73
N GLY A 208 21.21 -21.03 3.56
CA GLY A 208 22.68 -21.00 3.50
C GLY A 208 23.26 -21.87 2.39
N GLU A 209 24.57 -21.75 2.11
CA GLU A 209 25.32 -22.50 1.06
C GLU A 209 25.15 -24.03 1.10
N ASN A 210 24.71 -24.59 2.23
CA ASN A 210 24.48 -26.01 2.43
C ASN A 210 23.03 -26.46 2.12
N GLY A 211 22.16 -25.55 1.67
CA GLY A 211 20.74 -25.81 1.37
C GLY A 211 19.86 -26.01 2.62
N ARG A 212 20.32 -25.57 3.80
CA ARG A 212 19.53 -25.61 5.03
C ARG A 212 18.70 -24.34 5.16
N HIS A 213 17.41 -24.51 5.44
CA HIS A 213 16.48 -23.41 5.69
C HIS A 213 16.66 -22.94 7.15
N ALA A 214 16.68 -21.63 7.36
CA ALA A 214 16.54 -20.97 8.65
C ALA A 214 15.44 -19.91 8.55
N VAL A 215 14.87 -19.51 9.68
CA VAL A 215 13.94 -18.37 9.71
C VAL A 215 14.72 -17.08 9.41
N ALA A 216 14.10 -16.16 8.69
CA ALA A 216 14.71 -14.86 8.40
C ALA A 216 14.51 -13.90 9.57
N ASP A 217 15.52 -13.08 9.83
CA ASP A 217 15.44 -11.86 10.62
C ASP A 217 15.29 -10.69 9.61
N TYR A 218 14.18 -9.96 9.66
CA TYR A 218 13.80 -8.98 8.66
C TYR A 218 13.00 -7.82 9.25
N SER A 219 13.08 -6.66 8.60
CA SER A 219 12.23 -5.51 8.86
C SER A 219 11.35 -5.15 7.66
N VAL A 220 10.22 -4.49 7.92
CA VAL A 220 9.22 -4.18 6.90
C VAL A 220 8.81 -2.71 6.98
N ASN A 221 8.71 -2.08 5.81
CA ASN A 221 8.10 -0.78 5.60
C ASN A 221 6.90 -0.92 4.65
N ILE A 222 5.80 -0.22 4.92
CA ILE A 222 4.60 -0.23 4.08
C ILE A 222 4.09 1.20 3.91
N TRP A 223 3.70 1.55 2.68
CA TRP A 223 3.10 2.81 2.31
C TRP A 223 1.76 2.59 1.61
N SER A 224 0.87 3.58 1.67
CA SER A 224 -0.30 3.64 0.79
C SER A 224 0.13 4.05 -0.63
N GLY A 225 -0.52 3.53 -1.66
CA GLY A 225 -0.20 3.82 -3.06
C GLY A 225 0.66 2.75 -3.69
N THR A 226 1.29 3.07 -4.82
CA THR A 226 2.05 2.09 -5.62
C THR A 226 3.57 2.22 -5.48
N ASP A 227 4.04 3.15 -4.64
CA ASP A 227 5.46 3.38 -4.35
C ASP A 227 5.66 3.92 -2.92
N ASN A 228 6.92 4.21 -2.55
CA ASN A 228 7.30 4.72 -1.23
C ASN A 228 7.11 6.24 -1.05
N THR A 229 6.37 6.91 -1.94
CA THR A 229 6.10 8.35 -1.84
C THR A 229 4.74 8.67 -1.19
N GLY A 230 3.89 7.66 -1.03
CA GLY A 230 2.59 7.82 -0.36
C GLY A 230 2.70 7.89 1.16
N ALA A 231 1.55 7.87 1.83
CA ALA A 231 1.49 7.92 3.29
C ALA A 231 2.13 6.67 3.91
N VAL A 232 3.01 6.87 4.89
CA VAL A 232 3.67 5.78 5.62
C VAL A 232 2.63 5.09 6.50
N LEU A 233 2.42 3.79 6.29
CA LEU A 233 1.54 2.96 7.11
C LEU A 233 2.35 2.26 8.21
N TYR A 234 3.50 1.69 7.85
CA TYR A 234 4.42 1.03 8.77
C TYR A 234 5.86 1.37 8.40
N ALA A 235 6.70 1.60 9.41
CA ALA A 235 8.10 1.93 9.22
C ALA A 235 8.97 1.10 10.16
N ASP A 236 9.96 0.42 9.58
CA ASP A 236 11.00 -0.36 10.24
C ASP A 236 10.47 -1.34 11.29
N VAL A 237 9.41 -2.08 10.93
CA VAL A 237 8.81 -3.07 11.83
C VAL A 237 9.57 -4.39 11.69
N GLU A 238 10.29 -4.77 12.73
CA GLU A 238 11.07 -6.02 12.79
C GLU A 238 10.22 -7.21 13.20
N ASN A 239 10.51 -8.39 12.64
CA ASN A 239 9.96 -9.65 13.15
C ASN A 239 10.72 -10.12 14.40
N ASN A 240 10.11 -11.00 15.20
CA ASN A 240 10.78 -11.59 16.36
C ASN A 240 11.27 -13.00 16.05
N VAL A 241 12.57 -13.22 16.17
CA VAL A 241 13.22 -14.54 16.03
C VAL A 241 13.64 -15.06 17.39
N ASP A 242 13.06 -16.19 17.80
CA ASP A 242 13.29 -16.84 19.09
C ASP A 242 14.02 -18.18 18.92
N THR A 243 14.59 -18.69 20.01
CA THR A 243 15.25 -20.00 20.04
C THR A 243 14.58 -20.92 21.05
N ASN A 244 14.19 -22.11 20.63
CA ASN A 244 13.56 -23.09 21.51
C ASN A 244 14.58 -23.80 22.43
N ASN A 245 14.10 -24.63 23.36
CA ASN A 245 14.95 -25.36 24.32
C ASN A 245 15.94 -26.35 23.68
N ASP A 246 15.70 -26.75 22.43
CA ASP A 246 16.54 -27.67 21.66
C ASP A 246 17.61 -26.93 20.82
N GLY A 247 17.56 -25.58 20.81
CA GLY A 247 18.49 -24.72 20.09
C GLY A 247 18.11 -24.42 18.64
N ASP A 248 16.87 -24.73 18.24
CA ASP A 248 16.35 -24.39 16.91
C ASP A 248 15.67 -23.01 16.94
N GLU A 249 15.95 -22.20 15.92
CA GLU A 249 15.35 -20.90 15.71
C GLU A 249 13.93 -21.03 15.13
N TYR A 250 13.01 -20.19 15.60
CA TYR A 250 11.65 -20.08 15.09
C TYR A 250 11.19 -18.61 15.15
N ALA A 251 10.21 -18.28 14.34
CA ALA A 251 9.55 -16.97 14.36
C ALA A 251 8.05 -17.18 14.14
N ASP A 252 7.24 -16.26 14.63
CA ASP A 252 5.84 -16.15 14.21
C ASP A 252 5.76 -15.24 12.98
N PRO A 253 4.72 -15.39 12.11
CA PRO A 253 4.50 -14.44 11.02
C PRO A 253 4.35 -13.00 11.54
N LEU A 254 4.94 -12.05 10.82
CA LEU A 254 4.80 -10.62 11.11
C LEU A 254 3.55 -10.10 10.39
N CYS A 255 2.54 -9.66 11.15
CA CYS A 255 1.25 -9.25 10.62
C CYS A 255 1.02 -7.74 10.71
N PHE A 256 0.37 -7.20 9.69
CA PHE A 256 0.03 -5.80 9.50
C PHE A 256 -1.46 -5.68 9.26
N PHE A 257 -2.06 -4.60 9.74
CA PHE A 257 -3.42 -4.24 9.40
C PHE A 257 -3.39 -3.10 8.36
N LEU A 258 -4.01 -3.30 7.21
CA LEU A 258 -3.97 -2.38 6.07
C LEU A 258 -5.34 -1.73 5.86
N PRO A 259 -5.42 -0.43 5.49
CA PRO A 259 -6.69 0.26 5.30
C PRO A 259 -7.51 -0.31 4.13
N ASP A 260 -8.75 -0.69 4.36
CA ASP A 260 -9.72 -1.22 3.42
C ASP A 260 -10.91 -0.26 3.26
N ARG A 261 -10.82 0.63 2.27
CA ARG A 261 -11.83 1.65 1.94
C ARG A 261 -12.79 1.11 0.89
N GLU A 262 -13.90 1.82 0.71
CA GLU A 262 -14.78 1.57 -0.43
C GLU A 262 -14.04 1.88 -1.74
N GLY A 263 -13.65 0.84 -2.48
CA GLY A 263 -12.87 0.95 -3.71
C GLY A 263 -11.82 -0.16 -3.80
N GLU A 264 -10.80 0.06 -4.63
CA GLU A 264 -9.57 -0.73 -4.61
C GLU A 264 -8.48 0.15 -3.97
N ASP A 265 -7.90 -0.33 -2.87
CA ASP A 265 -6.77 0.33 -2.22
C ASP A 265 -5.46 -0.29 -2.71
N ASN A 266 -4.45 0.56 -2.86
CA ASN A 266 -3.11 0.16 -3.28
C ASN A 266 -2.14 0.34 -2.12
N TYR A 267 -1.20 -0.57 -1.99
CA TYR A 267 -0.11 -0.51 -1.01
C TYR A 267 1.21 -0.83 -1.68
N TYR A 268 2.29 -0.26 -1.16
CA TYR A 268 3.66 -0.57 -1.52
C TYR A 268 4.41 -1.05 -0.29
N ILE A 269 5.20 -2.12 -0.44
CA ILE A 269 5.96 -2.74 0.66
C ILE A 269 7.44 -2.83 0.31
N GLU A 270 8.29 -2.70 1.32
CA GLU A 270 9.71 -3.07 1.29
C GLU A 270 10.03 -4.00 2.46
N ILE A 271 10.61 -5.17 2.17
CA ILE A 271 11.12 -6.13 3.15
C ILE A 271 12.64 -6.09 3.09
N SER A 272 13.28 -5.90 4.24
CA SER A 272 14.73 -5.76 4.36
C SER A 272 15.34 -6.84 5.25
N ILE A 273 16.51 -7.35 4.88
CA ILE A 273 17.36 -8.22 5.72
C ILE A 273 18.70 -7.53 5.88
N ASP A 274 19.20 -7.43 7.12
CA ASP A 274 20.46 -6.74 7.43
C ASP A 274 20.53 -5.29 6.88
N GLY A 275 19.37 -4.63 6.74
CA GLY A 275 19.23 -3.28 6.20
C GLY A 275 19.27 -3.17 4.66
N GLU A 276 19.33 -4.29 3.93
CA GLU A 276 19.19 -4.32 2.47
C GLU A 276 17.79 -4.77 2.07
N VAL A 277 17.13 -4.02 1.18
CA VAL A 277 15.80 -4.39 0.65
C VAL A 277 15.93 -5.63 -0.22
N VAL A 278 15.34 -6.74 0.23
CA VAL A 278 15.34 -8.02 -0.47
C VAL A 278 14.06 -8.24 -1.29
N ARG A 279 12.95 -7.59 -0.90
CA ARG A 279 11.70 -7.59 -1.66
C ARG A 279 11.08 -6.20 -1.62
N SER A 280 10.48 -5.81 -2.74
CA SER A 280 9.55 -4.69 -2.77
C SER A 280 8.54 -4.86 -3.89
N GLY A 281 7.39 -4.22 -3.76
CA GLY A 281 6.33 -4.29 -4.76
C GLY A 281 5.05 -3.62 -4.31
N SER A 282 4.18 -3.35 -5.28
CA SER A 282 2.82 -2.90 -5.03
C SER A 282 1.84 -4.06 -5.04
N PHE A 283 0.80 -3.98 -4.21
CA PHE A 283 -0.28 -4.94 -4.12
C PHE A 283 -1.57 -4.23 -3.71
N THR A 284 -2.72 -4.91 -3.82
CA THR A 284 -4.04 -4.32 -3.54
C THR A 284 -4.75 -4.98 -2.38
N ASP A 285 -5.74 -4.29 -1.83
CA ASP A 285 -6.67 -4.85 -0.83
C ASP A 285 -7.37 -6.12 -1.33
N ALA A 286 -7.73 -6.17 -2.61
CA ALA A 286 -8.27 -7.37 -3.26
C ALA A 286 -7.29 -8.56 -3.21
N THR A 287 -5.98 -8.29 -3.35
CA THR A 287 -4.93 -9.32 -3.24
C THR A 287 -4.82 -9.84 -1.81
N VAL A 288 -4.84 -8.95 -0.82
CA VAL A 288 -4.79 -9.30 0.60
C VAL A 288 -6.01 -10.11 1.01
N LYS A 289 -7.22 -9.69 0.61
CA LYS A 289 -8.47 -10.44 0.83
C LYS A 289 -8.44 -11.83 0.20
N GLY A 290 -7.71 -12.01 -0.89
CA GLY A 290 -7.48 -13.30 -1.52
C GLY A 290 -6.71 -14.31 -0.64
N LEU A 291 -6.02 -13.84 0.40
CA LEU A 291 -5.28 -14.67 1.36
C LEU A 291 -6.16 -15.26 2.48
N PHE A 292 -7.42 -14.85 2.57
CA PHE A 292 -8.28 -15.26 3.67
C PHE A 292 -8.93 -16.62 3.38
N ASP A 293 -8.74 -17.59 4.28
CA ASP A 293 -9.48 -18.86 4.32
C ASP A 293 -10.59 -18.81 5.38
N GLY A 294 -11.70 -18.14 5.03
CA GLY A 294 -12.82 -17.90 5.94
C GLY A 294 -12.72 -16.56 6.67
N GLU A 295 -13.44 -16.41 7.79
CA GLU A 295 -13.53 -15.13 8.53
C GLU A 295 -12.32 -14.88 9.46
N ASP A 296 -11.60 -15.92 9.88
CA ASP A 296 -10.61 -15.84 10.96
C ASP A 296 -9.20 -16.36 10.58
N ASN A 297 -8.96 -16.77 9.33
CA ASN A 297 -7.69 -17.41 8.94
C ASN A 297 -7.10 -16.69 7.73
N VAL A 298 -5.84 -16.24 7.86
CA VAL A 298 -5.10 -15.54 6.80
C VAL A 298 -3.86 -16.37 6.45
N ASP A 299 -3.74 -16.73 5.18
CA ASP A 299 -2.51 -17.29 4.63
C ASP A 299 -1.44 -16.18 4.56
N TYR A 300 -0.25 -16.44 5.10
CA TYR A 300 0.83 -15.47 5.07
C TYR A 300 1.55 -15.47 3.71
N TYR A 301 2.06 -14.30 3.32
CA TYR A 301 3.05 -14.18 2.27
C TYR A 301 4.40 -14.73 2.74
N HIS A 302 4.82 -15.83 2.13
CA HIS A 302 6.05 -16.53 2.44
C HIS A 302 7.13 -16.17 1.42
N PHE A 303 8.14 -15.41 1.84
CA PHE A 303 9.30 -15.13 0.99
C PHE A 303 10.50 -16.03 1.33
N PHE A 304 11.32 -16.33 0.31
CA PHE A 304 12.51 -17.15 0.46
C PHE A 304 13.75 -16.45 -0.10
N GLU A 305 14.74 -16.18 0.76
CA GLU A 305 15.99 -15.53 0.36
C GLU A 305 17.14 -16.54 0.22
N GLY A 306 17.84 -16.49 -0.92
CA GLY A 306 18.91 -17.44 -1.24
C GLY A 306 18.47 -18.91 -1.42
N CYS A 307 17.17 -19.18 -1.52
CA CYS A 307 16.60 -20.52 -1.66
C CYS A 307 16.24 -20.87 -3.11
N SER A 308 16.04 -22.15 -3.40
CA SER A 308 15.47 -22.61 -4.68
C SER A 308 13.94 -22.60 -4.72
N SER A 309 13.29 -22.23 -3.61
CA SER A 309 11.84 -22.10 -3.53
C SER A 309 11.47 -20.66 -3.91
N SER A 310 10.38 -20.50 -4.64
CA SER A 310 9.83 -19.19 -4.98
C SER A 310 8.94 -18.67 -3.84
N ASP A 311 8.80 -17.36 -3.76
CA ASP A 311 7.87 -16.74 -2.83
C ASP A 311 6.43 -17.19 -3.13
N THR A 312 5.61 -17.30 -2.10
CA THR A 312 4.24 -17.82 -2.23
C THR A 312 3.31 -17.27 -1.13
N PRO A 313 2.04 -16.94 -1.45
CA PRO A 313 1.50 -16.81 -2.80
C PRO A 313 2.12 -15.62 -3.54
N ASN A 314 1.97 -15.58 -4.87
CA ASN A 314 2.47 -14.45 -5.66
C ASN A 314 1.55 -13.24 -5.48
N ILE A 315 1.91 -12.34 -4.56
CA ILE A 315 1.12 -11.15 -4.21
C ILE A 315 1.50 -9.88 -4.99
N PHE A 316 2.58 -9.93 -5.78
CA PHE A 316 3.09 -8.79 -6.55
C PHE A 316 2.80 -8.93 -8.06
N GLY A 317 1.96 -9.90 -8.45
CA GLY A 317 1.82 -10.35 -9.84
C GLY A 317 3.10 -11.04 -10.33
N ASP A 318 3.11 -11.59 -11.55
CA ASP A 318 4.28 -12.31 -12.12
C ASP A 318 5.58 -11.46 -12.27
N ASN A 319 5.58 -10.27 -11.68
CA ASN A 319 6.70 -9.33 -11.53
C ASN A 319 7.52 -9.52 -10.24
N GLY A 320 7.40 -10.66 -9.55
CA GLY A 320 8.16 -11.01 -8.35
C GLY A 320 9.65 -11.28 -8.60
N GLY A 321 10.43 -10.23 -8.94
CA GLY A 321 11.88 -10.29 -8.90
C GLY A 321 12.54 -8.94 -9.16
N ASN A 322 13.15 -8.40 -8.10
CA ASN A 322 13.93 -7.16 -8.00
C ASN A 322 13.13 -5.84 -8.11
N GLY A 323 12.65 -5.34 -6.95
CA GLY A 323 13.24 -4.17 -6.29
C GLY A 323 13.40 -2.85 -7.06
N GLY A 324 12.58 -2.54 -8.05
CA GLY A 324 12.65 -1.26 -8.76
C GLY A 324 11.28 -0.59 -8.94
N PRO A 325 11.26 0.73 -9.20
CA PRO A 325 10.03 1.47 -9.48
C PRO A 325 9.26 0.80 -10.63
N PRO A 326 7.91 0.87 -10.65
CA PRO A 326 7.10 0.25 -11.70
C PRO A 326 7.70 0.48 -13.08
N PRO A 327 7.78 -0.52 -13.96
CA PRO A 327 8.42 -0.34 -15.25
C PRO A 327 7.67 0.73 -16.05
N VAL A 328 8.38 1.79 -16.46
CA VAL A 328 7.81 2.92 -17.23
C VAL A 328 8.31 2.84 -18.66
N ILE A 329 7.41 3.08 -19.62
CA ILE A 329 7.81 3.43 -20.99
C ILE A 329 7.99 4.94 -21.03
N ASP A 330 9.22 5.36 -21.31
CA ASP A 330 9.62 6.76 -21.40
C ASP A 330 10.38 7.04 -22.70
N GLU A 331 10.84 8.29 -22.85
CA GLU A 331 11.58 8.73 -24.03
C GLU A 331 12.83 7.89 -24.29
N ASP A 332 13.43 7.23 -23.28
CA ASP A 332 14.65 6.42 -23.38
C ASP A 332 14.38 4.94 -23.65
N THR A 333 13.13 4.50 -23.64
CA THR A 333 12.76 3.09 -23.80
C THR A 333 12.89 2.63 -25.25
N GLU A 334 13.51 1.47 -25.48
CA GLU A 334 13.67 0.85 -26.79
C GLU A 334 12.84 -0.45 -26.89
N ILE A 335 11.97 -0.52 -27.89
CA ILE A 335 11.05 -1.65 -28.10
C ILE A 335 11.43 -2.39 -29.39
N TYR A 336 11.92 -3.61 -29.22
CA TYR A 336 12.31 -4.52 -30.28
C TYR A 336 11.19 -5.53 -30.50
N ILE A 337 10.50 -5.45 -31.64
CA ILE A 337 9.47 -6.41 -32.05
C ILE A 337 10.08 -7.33 -33.10
N TYR A 338 10.67 -8.43 -32.65
CA TYR A 338 11.19 -9.47 -33.53
C TYR A 338 10.05 -10.30 -34.12
N PHE A 339 10.14 -10.52 -35.43
CA PHE A 339 9.23 -11.35 -36.19
C PHE A 339 10.03 -12.43 -36.90
N ASP A 340 9.65 -13.69 -36.71
CA ASP A 340 10.22 -14.80 -37.45
C ASP A 340 9.85 -14.72 -38.93
N SER A 341 10.87 -14.47 -39.76
CA SER A 341 10.76 -14.36 -41.21
C SER A 341 11.27 -15.60 -41.95
N SER A 342 11.39 -16.75 -41.26
CA SER A 342 11.72 -18.07 -41.83
C SER A 342 10.76 -18.47 -42.97
N GLY A 343 9.48 -18.10 -42.82
CA GLY A 343 8.48 -18.05 -43.88
C GLY A 343 7.14 -18.70 -43.55
N SER A 344 7.05 -19.44 -42.45
CA SER A 344 5.81 -20.02 -41.92
C SER A 344 4.77 -18.95 -41.56
N MET A 345 5.22 -17.82 -40.97
CA MET A 345 4.37 -16.72 -40.48
C MET A 345 4.25 -15.52 -41.45
N ASN A 346 4.41 -15.72 -42.76
CA ASN A 346 4.46 -14.61 -43.75
C ASN A 346 3.26 -13.66 -43.70
N SER A 347 2.10 -14.11 -43.22
CA SER A 347 0.89 -13.32 -43.07
C SER A 347 0.93 -12.32 -41.90
N THR A 348 1.80 -12.54 -40.90
CA THR A 348 1.88 -11.75 -39.66
C THR A 348 2.67 -10.44 -39.82
N LEU A 349 3.67 -10.38 -40.71
CA LEU A 349 4.54 -9.21 -40.85
C LEU A 349 3.80 -7.91 -41.20
N ALA A 350 2.90 -7.95 -42.18
CA ALA A 350 2.21 -6.75 -42.64
C ALA A 350 1.25 -6.17 -41.58
N PRO A 351 0.46 -6.99 -40.86
CA PRO A 351 -0.25 -6.57 -39.66
C PRO A 351 0.64 -5.97 -38.57
N LEU A 352 1.78 -6.59 -38.21
CA LEU A 352 2.70 -6.04 -37.19
C LEU A 352 3.26 -4.68 -37.61
N GLN A 353 3.65 -4.52 -38.88
CA GLN A 353 4.09 -3.23 -39.41
C GLN A 353 2.98 -2.18 -39.39
N THR A 354 1.74 -2.57 -39.72
CA THR A 354 0.60 -1.67 -39.68
C THR A 354 0.30 -1.24 -38.24
N MET A 355 0.26 -2.20 -37.31
CA MET A 355 0.07 -1.98 -35.88
C MET A 355 1.10 -0.99 -35.33
N ARG A 356 2.40 -1.24 -35.59
CA ARG A 356 3.48 -0.37 -35.14
C ARG A 356 3.35 1.05 -35.68
N ASN A 357 2.98 1.20 -36.96
CA ASN A 357 2.96 2.50 -37.64
C ASN A 357 1.68 3.30 -37.36
N THR A 358 0.63 2.69 -36.80
CA THR A 358 -0.64 3.37 -36.52
C THR A 358 -1.05 3.22 -35.06
N LEU A 359 -1.48 2.02 -34.65
CA LEU A 359 -2.18 1.83 -33.37
C LEU A 359 -1.26 1.99 -32.17
N LEU A 360 -0.09 1.36 -32.23
CA LEU A 360 0.90 1.46 -31.16
C LEU A 360 1.58 2.84 -31.17
N LYS A 361 1.73 3.46 -32.36
CA LYS A 361 2.24 4.83 -32.47
C LYS A 361 1.27 5.81 -31.80
N ASP A 362 -0.03 5.69 -32.05
CA ASP A 362 -1.04 6.55 -31.41
C ASP A 362 -1.02 6.43 -29.87
N ALA A 363 -0.74 5.24 -29.33
CA ALA A 363 -0.66 5.00 -27.89
C ALA A 363 0.65 5.51 -27.26
N LEU A 364 1.79 5.23 -27.89
CA LEU A 364 3.10 5.45 -27.28
C LEU A 364 3.72 6.81 -27.62
N LEU A 365 3.34 7.45 -28.73
CA LEU A 365 3.96 8.71 -29.19
C LEU A 365 4.00 9.82 -28.10
N PRO A 366 2.96 10.00 -27.24
CA PRO A 366 3.04 10.96 -26.14
C PRO A 366 4.17 10.68 -25.13
N LEU A 367 4.57 9.42 -24.97
CA LEU A 367 5.65 9.00 -24.08
C LEU A 367 7.04 9.31 -24.65
N TYR A 368 7.12 9.48 -25.98
CA TYR A 368 8.33 9.94 -26.70
C TYR A 368 8.27 11.45 -27.00
N GLY A 369 7.60 12.23 -26.15
CA GLY A 369 7.55 13.69 -26.26
C GLY A 369 6.83 14.20 -27.51
N ASP A 370 5.88 13.42 -28.04
CA ASP A 370 5.21 13.66 -29.32
C ASP A 370 6.17 13.72 -30.53
N ASP A 371 7.37 13.15 -30.43
CA ASP A 371 8.38 13.10 -31.50
C ASP A 371 8.27 11.81 -32.31
N GLU A 372 7.77 11.93 -33.54
CA GLU A 372 7.61 10.80 -34.45
C GLU A 372 8.94 10.16 -34.88
N ASP A 373 10.01 10.96 -35.04
CA ASP A 373 11.32 10.46 -35.46
C ASP A 373 11.97 9.66 -34.32
N GLU A 374 11.78 10.10 -33.07
CA GLU A 374 12.25 9.39 -31.87
C GLU A 374 11.52 8.06 -31.69
N TYR A 375 10.19 8.06 -31.79
CA TYR A 375 9.38 6.83 -31.77
C TYR A 375 9.80 5.86 -32.87
N ASP A 376 9.95 6.33 -34.12
CA ASP A 376 10.27 5.47 -35.26
C ASP A 376 11.68 4.87 -35.17
N ALA A 377 12.59 5.52 -34.43
CA ALA A 377 13.93 5.02 -34.13
C ALA A 377 13.94 3.96 -33.02
N LYS A 378 13.11 4.14 -31.98
CA LYS A 378 13.12 3.30 -30.76
C LYS A 378 12.13 2.14 -30.79
N VAL A 379 11.04 2.23 -31.57
CA VAL A 379 10.03 1.15 -31.69
C VAL A 379 10.11 0.51 -33.07
N ARG A 380 10.64 -0.72 -33.14
CA ARG A 380 11.05 -1.35 -34.40
C ARG A 380 10.47 -2.75 -34.57
N VAL A 381 9.91 -3.02 -35.75
CA VAL A 381 9.61 -4.39 -36.20
C VAL A 381 10.81 -4.91 -36.99
N ILE A 382 11.43 -5.98 -36.49
CA ILE A 382 12.68 -6.55 -36.99
C ILE A 382 12.40 -7.95 -37.54
N GLN A 383 12.66 -8.14 -38.83
CA GLN A 383 12.54 -9.45 -39.46
C GLN A 383 13.81 -10.25 -39.20
N ASN A 384 13.64 -11.46 -38.64
CA ASN A 384 14.75 -12.34 -38.34
C ASN A 384 14.44 -13.78 -38.80
N PRO A 385 15.15 -14.33 -39.80
CA PRO A 385 14.85 -15.65 -40.34
C PRO A 385 15.60 -16.78 -39.63
N THR A 386 16.19 -16.52 -38.46
CA THR A 386 17.11 -17.48 -37.82
C THR A 386 16.42 -18.46 -36.88
N GLU A 387 15.16 -18.23 -36.50
CA GLU A 387 14.43 -19.03 -35.51
C GLU A 387 15.13 -19.12 -34.13
N ARG A 388 15.98 -18.15 -33.80
CA ARG A 388 16.74 -18.13 -32.54
C ARG A 388 16.05 -17.26 -31.48
N THR A 389 14.90 -17.70 -30.96
CA THR A 389 14.09 -16.99 -29.95
C THR A 389 14.91 -16.36 -28.83
N PHE A 390 15.81 -17.11 -28.18
CA PHE A 390 16.63 -16.60 -27.07
C PHE A 390 17.73 -15.63 -27.53
N ASN A 391 18.17 -15.71 -28.78
CA ASN A 391 19.06 -14.71 -29.36
C ASN A 391 18.33 -13.41 -29.70
N MET A 392 17.06 -13.50 -30.13
CA MET A 392 16.18 -12.35 -30.38
C MET A 392 15.77 -11.68 -29.07
N LEU A 393 15.41 -12.44 -28.03
CA LEU A 393 15.22 -11.91 -26.68
C LEU A 393 16.49 -11.20 -26.19
N ASN A 394 17.67 -11.78 -26.49
CA ASN A 394 18.95 -11.14 -26.20
C ASN A 394 19.25 -9.92 -27.10
N ILE A 395 18.28 -9.38 -27.84
CA ILE A 395 18.42 -8.26 -28.77
C ILE A 395 19.65 -8.40 -29.67
N GLU A 396 19.95 -9.64 -30.07
CA GLU A 396 21.11 -10.04 -30.90
C GLU A 396 22.48 -9.57 -30.38
N GLY A 397 22.59 -9.21 -29.10
CA GLY A 397 23.80 -8.68 -28.49
C GLY A 397 23.86 -7.14 -28.38
N ASP A 398 22.88 -6.41 -28.90
CA ASP A 398 22.84 -4.95 -28.86
C ASP A 398 22.74 -4.42 -27.43
N THR A 399 23.34 -3.28 -27.13
CA THR A 399 23.32 -2.64 -25.80
C THR A 399 22.83 -1.19 -25.93
N PRO A 400 21.53 -0.98 -26.17
CA PRO A 400 20.96 0.36 -26.25
C PRO A 400 21.07 1.09 -24.90
N THR A 401 21.09 2.42 -24.96
CA THR A 401 20.97 3.29 -23.80
C THR A 401 19.49 3.49 -23.46
N GLY A 402 19.10 3.18 -22.23
CA GLY A 402 17.72 3.25 -21.76
C GLY A 402 17.08 1.86 -21.57
N ASN A 403 15.81 1.83 -21.14
CA ASN A 403 15.08 0.59 -20.87
C ASN A 403 14.83 -0.20 -22.16
N VAL A 404 14.66 -1.51 -22.07
CA VAL A 404 14.52 -2.41 -23.22
C VAL A 404 13.31 -3.31 -23.04
N ILE A 405 12.48 -3.36 -24.07
CA ILE A 405 11.40 -4.33 -24.22
C ILE A 405 11.67 -5.14 -25.48
N ALA A 406 11.85 -6.46 -25.34
CA ALA A 406 12.05 -7.38 -26.46
C ALA A 406 10.83 -8.29 -26.62
N LEU A 407 10.05 -8.06 -27.67
CA LEU A 407 8.87 -8.84 -28.03
C LEU A 407 9.22 -9.77 -29.20
N VAL A 408 9.07 -11.09 -29.04
CA VAL A 408 9.44 -12.07 -30.06
C VAL A 408 8.22 -12.85 -30.53
N PHE A 409 7.83 -12.67 -31.79
CA PHE A 409 6.79 -13.43 -32.46
C PHE A 409 7.44 -14.55 -33.29
N GLN A 410 7.21 -15.81 -32.91
CA GLN A 410 7.82 -16.98 -33.56
C GLN A 410 6.90 -18.21 -33.42
N ASP A 411 6.88 -19.08 -34.43
CA ASP A 411 6.08 -20.31 -34.45
C ASP A 411 6.92 -21.58 -34.49
N GLU A 412 8.18 -21.53 -34.94
CA GLU A 412 9.05 -22.71 -35.01
C GLU A 412 10.50 -22.47 -34.61
N ALA A 413 11.18 -23.51 -34.13
CA ALA A 413 12.64 -23.53 -33.93
C ALA A 413 13.28 -24.89 -34.29
N GLN A 414 12.63 -25.64 -35.19
CA GLN A 414 12.82 -27.08 -35.46
C GLN A 414 14.12 -27.42 -36.21
N PHE A 415 15.11 -26.55 -36.19
CA PHE A 415 16.46 -26.83 -36.71
C PHE A 415 17.56 -26.23 -35.82
N VAL A 416 17.15 -25.45 -34.83
CA VAL A 416 17.98 -24.54 -34.07
C VAL A 416 18.01 -24.94 -32.61
N TYR A 417 16.85 -25.16 -32.00
CA TYR A 417 16.71 -25.47 -30.58
C TYR A 417 16.24 -26.90 -30.31
N HIS A 418 15.54 -27.51 -31.27
CA HIS A 418 15.16 -28.91 -31.22
C HIS A 418 15.50 -29.60 -32.56
N ASN A 419 15.99 -30.85 -32.46
CA ASN A 419 16.69 -31.54 -33.54
C ASN A 419 15.75 -32.05 -34.65
N ILE A 420 16.30 -32.24 -35.85
CA ILE A 420 15.60 -32.64 -37.07
C ILE A 420 15.29 -34.14 -37.08
N GLY A 421 14.02 -34.50 -37.26
CA GLY A 421 13.62 -35.83 -37.74
C GLY A 421 13.16 -36.84 -36.70
N ALA A 422 12.89 -36.41 -35.46
CA ALA A 422 12.09 -37.13 -34.47
C ALA A 422 11.10 -36.14 -33.84
N SER A 423 9.99 -36.64 -33.31
CA SER A 423 9.13 -35.86 -32.39
C SER A 423 10.03 -35.38 -31.25
N TRP A 424 10.09 -34.07 -31.04
CA TRP A 424 10.74 -33.55 -29.85
C TRP A 424 9.91 -33.93 -28.62
N ASP A 425 10.59 -34.06 -27.48
CA ASP A 425 9.97 -34.16 -26.17
C ASP A 425 10.85 -33.44 -25.14
N ILE A 426 10.30 -33.19 -23.97
CA ILE A 426 10.93 -32.43 -22.89
C ILE A 426 12.27 -33.01 -22.37
N ASN A 427 12.58 -34.27 -22.68
CA ASN A 427 13.83 -34.96 -22.33
C ASN A 427 14.77 -35.11 -23.54
N SER A 428 14.42 -34.57 -24.70
CA SER A 428 15.27 -34.56 -25.87
C SER A 428 16.55 -33.75 -25.61
N PRO A 429 17.72 -34.18 -26.11
CA PRO A 429 18.95 -33.44 -25.91
C PRO A 429 18.86 -32.03 -26.53
N ARG A 430 19.20 -31.02 -25.73
CA ARG A 430 19.28 -29.63 -26.20
C ARG A 430 20.39 -29.48 -27.24
N THR A 431 20.22 -28.57 -28.18
CA THR A 431 21.25 -28.25 -29.15
C THR A 431 22.35 -27.38 -28.53
N VAL A 432 23.53 -27.38 -29.15
CA VAL A 432 24.63 -26.48 -28.72
C VAL A 432 24.24 -25.01 -28.89
N THR A 433 23.42 -24.70 -29.90
CA THR A 433 22.92 -23.35 -30.16
C THR A 433 21.99 -22.89 -29.03
N TYR A 434 21.07 -23.75 -28.59
CA TYR A 434 20.21 -23.50 -27.43
C TYR A 434 21.06 -23.16 -26.20
N ASP A 435 22.00 -24.04 -25.84
CA ASP A 435 22.84 -23.88 -24.66
C ASP A 435 23.64 -22.56 -24.70
N THR A 436 24.11 -22.17 -25.89
CA THR A 436 24.85 -20.92 -26.08
C THR A 436 23.94 -19.71 -25.91
N ASP A 437 22.75 -19.72 -26.51
CA ASP A 437 21.83 -18.57 -26.49
C ASP A 437 21.24 -18.36 -25.10
N ILE A 438 20.77 -19.42 -24.44
CA ILE A 438 20.20 -19.31 -23.11
C ILE A 438 21.25 -18.84 -22.09
N SER A 439 22.48 -19.36 -22.16
CA SER A 439 23.56 -18.94 -21.28
C SER A 439 23.96 -17.48 -21.53
N THR A 440 23.92 -17.02 -22.77
CA THR A 440 24.26 -15.63 -23.11
C THR A 440 23.16 -14.68 -22.65
N LEU A 441 21.89 -15.00 -22.92
CA LEU A 441 20.73 -14.23 -22.48
C LEU A 441 20.74 -14.08 -20.96
N ARG A 442 20.83 -15.18 -20.21
CA ARG A 442 20.86 -15.17 -18.74
C ARG A 442 22.01 -14.33 -18.20
N GLY A 443 23.21 -14.46 -18.78
CA GLY A 443 24.38 -13.68 -18.37
C GLY A 443 24.21 -12.17 -18.60
N ARG A 444 23.52 -11.78 -19.67
CA ARG A 444 23.26 -10.37 -19.98
C ARG A 444 22.15 -9.78 -19.13
N VAL A 445 21.03 -10.48 -18.98
CA VAL A 445 19.93 -10.05 -18.12
C VAL A 445 20.41 -9.86 -16.68
N ALA A 446 21.19 -10.81 -16.15
CA ALA A 446 21.79 -10.68 -14.82
C ALA A 446 22.79 -9.52 -14.66
N SER A 447 23.27 -8.93 -15.77
CA SER A 447 24.18 -7.78 -15.75
C SER A 447 23.47 -6.43 -15.86
N PHE A 448 22.18 -6.45 -16.21
CA PHE A 448 21.42 -5.23 -16.38
C PHE A 448 20.96 -4.66 -15.03
N PRO A 449 20.80 -3.33 -14.94
CA PRO A 449 20.13 -2.72 -13.79
C PRO A 449 18.70 -3.25 -13.61
N THR A 450 18.20 -3.16 -12.40
CA THR A 450 16.79 -3.44 -12.09
C THR A 450 15.85 -2.67 -13.03
N ASN A 451 14.81 -3.34 -13.53
CA ASN A 451 13.81 -2.80 -14.48
C ASN A 451 14.33 -2.30 -15.83
N TYR A 452 15.61 -2.55 -16.15
CA TYR A 452 16.17 -2.21 -17.47
C TYR A 452 15.59 -3.07 -18.60
N TYR A 453 15.25 -4.33 -18.36
CA TYR A 453 14.89 -5.28 -19.42
C TYR A 453 13.60 -6.04 -19.12
N ARG A 454 12.77 -6.19 -20.16
CA ARG A 454 11.64 -7.11 -20.23
C ARG A 454 11.65 -7.86 -21.56
N GLY A 455 11.41 -9.17 -21.50
CA GLY A 455 11.31 -10.04 -22.66
C GLY A 455 9.94 -10.70 -22.74
N VAL A 456 9.35 -10.79 -23.92
CA VAL A 456 8.08 -11.48 -24.14
C VAL A 456 8.20 -12.43 -25.31
N VAL A 457 7.79 -13.68 -25.13
CA VAL A 457 7.64 -14.64 -26.21
C VAL A 457 6.17 -14.75 -26.57
N PHE A 458 5.83 -14.33 -27.78
CA PHE A 458 4.55 -14.59 -28.43
C PHE A 458 4.71 -15.83 -29.29
N GLN A 459 4.34 -16.98 -28.72
CA GLN A 459 4.28 -18.23 -29.48
C GLN A 459 3.08 -18.17 -30.43
N VAL A 460 3.38 -18.18 -31.72
CA VAL A 460 2.37 -18.15 -32.77
C VAL A 460 1.97 -19.57 -33.14
N ASP A 461 0.66 -19.80 -33.26
CA ASP A 461 0.08 -21.09 -33.64
C ASP A 461 0.66 -21.55 -34.98
N GLY A 462 1.11 -22.81 -35.03
CA GLY A 462 1.71 -23.40 -36.21
C GLY A 462 2.44 -24.72 -35.95
N PHE A 463 3.20 -24.80 -34.85
CA PHE A 463 4.03 -25.98 -34.53
C PHE A 463 4.04 -26.31 -33.02
N ASP A 464 3.35 -27.39 -32.65
CA ASP A 464 3.24 -27.90 -31.27
C ASP A 464 4.60 -28.11 -30.58
N ASP A 465 5.61 -28.63 -31.30
CA ASP A 465 6.95 -28.89 -30.74
C ASP A 465 7.63 -27.60 -30.23
N PHE A 466 7.34 -26.44 -30.83
CA PHE A 466 7.88 -25.15 -30.38
C PHE A 466 7.13 -24.63 -29.15
N GLU A 467 5.80 -24.74 -29.16
CA GLU A 467 4.97 -24.43 -27.99
C GLU A 467 5.40 -25.23 -26.76
N ASP A 468 5.51 -26.55 -26.88
CA ASP A 468 5.93 -27.41 -25.78
C ASP A 468 7.37 -27.09 -25.32
N LEU A 469 8.25 -26.66 -26.23
CA LEU A 469 9.59 -26.20 -25.89
C LEU A 469 9.54 -24.93 -25.03
N ILE A 470 8.72 -23.94 -25.40
CA ILE A 470 8.61 -22.69 -24.65
C ILE A 470 8.01 -22.96 -23.26
N HIS A 471 6.98 -23.80 -23.14
CA HIS A 471 6.48 -24.25 -21.84
C HIS A 471 7.58 -24.93 -21.00
N ALA A 472 8.41 -25.78 -21.60
CA ALA A 472 9.50 -26.42 -20.87
C ALA A 472 10.53 -25.41 -20.33
N VAL A 473 10.80 -24.33 -21.06
CA VAL A 473 11.70 -23.24 -20.66
C VAL A 473 11.08 -22.37 -19.57
N GLU A 474 9.82 -22.00 -19.73
CA GLU A 474 9.02 -21.22 -18.77
C GLU A 474 8.90 -21.96 -17.44
N ASP A 475 8.44 -23.22 -17.46
CA ASP A 475 8.21 -24.01 -16.26
C ASP A 475 9.49 -24.60 -15.66
N GLY A 476 10.60 -24.57 -16.41
CA GLY A 476 11.87 -25.14 -15.99
C GLY A 476 11.80 -26.66 -15.82
N THR A 477 11.22 -27.35 -16.80
CA THR A 477 10.92 -28.79 -16.71
C THR A 477 11.81 -29.63 -17.63
N GLY A 478 11.94 -30.93 -17.31
CA GLY A 478 12.81 -31.86 -18.05
C GLY A 478 14.26 -31.37 -18.22
N ASN A 479 14.76 -31.40 -19.45
CA ASN A 479 16.10 -30.91 -19.77
C ASN A 479 16.23 -29.39 -19.68
N TYR A 480 15.15 -28.65 -19.46
CA TYR A 480 15.13 -27.18 -19.41
C TYR A 480 15.07 -26.65 -17.97
N SER A 481 15.24 -27.52 -16.97
CA SER A 481 15.31 -27.13 -15.56
C SER A 481 16.57 -26.33 -15.17
N GLY A 482 16.41 -25.53 -14.11
CA GLY A 482 17.46 -24.70 -13.52
C GLY A 482 17.99 -23.66 -14.51
N SER A 483 19.31 -23.52 -14.60
CA SER A 483 19.95 -22.55 -15.50
C SER A 483 19.77 -22.83 -17.00
N ASN A 484 19.11 -23.93 -17.36
CA ASN A 484 18.81 -24.28 -18.75
C ASN A 484 17.45 -23.75 -19.20
N GLY A 485 16.65 -23.17 -18.32
CA GLY A 485 15.37 -22.54 -18.61
C GLY A 485 15.35 -21.12 -18.06
N LEU A 486 14.15 -20.59 -17.85
CA LEU A 486 13.89 -19.23 -17.36
C LEU A 486 12.87 -19.20 -16.21
N SER A 487 12.48 -20.34 -15.65
CA SER A 487 11.53 -20.42 -14.54
C SER A 487 11.94 -19.67 -13.26
N ASP A 488 13.22 -19.34 -13.14
CA ASP A 488 13.79 -18.56 -12.03
C ASP A 488 13.96 -17.07 -12.38
N ARG A 489 13.35 -16.59 -13.47
CA ARG A 489 13.51 -15.25 -14.01
C ARG A 489 12.16 -14.55 -14.18
N SER A 490 11.98 -13.43 -13.51
CA SER A 490 10.78 -12.58 -13.58
C SER A 490 10.81 -11.60 -14.75
N GLU A 491 11.92 -11.50 -15.48
CA GLU A 491 12.06 -10.54 -16.57
C GLU A 491 11.30 -10.97 -17.85
N PHE A 492 10.68 -12.15 -17.86
CA PHE A 492 10.08 -12.76 -19.04
C PHE A 492 8.59 -13.07 -18.87
N ALA A 493 7.81 -12.81 -19.92
CA ALA A 493 6.44 -13.28 -20.06
C ALA A 493 6.26 -14.13 -21.33
N TYR A 494 5.22 -14.96 -21.33
CA TYR A 494 4.92 -15.92 -22.38
C TYR A 494 3.44 -15.83 -22.75
N VAL A 495 3.17 -15.76 -24.05
CA VAL A 495 1.82 -15.69 -24.59
C VAL A 495 1.71 -16.76 -25.67
N TYR A 496 0.77 -17.67 -25.47
CA TYR A 496 0.57 -18.86 -26.30
C TYR A 496 -0.65 -18.69 -27.22
N ASP A 497 -0.77 -19.59 -28.20
CA ASP A 497 -1.90 -19.64 -29.12
C ASP A 497 -2.12 -18.31 -29.89
N VAL A 498 -1.05 -17.59 -30.21
CA VAL A 498 -1.16 -16.32 -30.94
C VAL A 498 -1.55 -16.61 -32.39
N ASN A 499 -2.63 -15.99 -32.87
CA ASN A 499 -3.14 -16.23 -34.23
C ASN A 499 -2.15 -15.74 -35.30
N ASP A 500 -1.73 -16.61 -36.23
CA ASP A 500 -0.99 -16.16 -37.42
C ASP A 500 -1.88 -15.31 -38.33
N GLY A 501 -1.34 -14.16 -38.76
CA GLY A 501 -1.94 -13.36 -39.81
C GLY A 501 -3.18 -12.57 -39.43
N ASP A 502 -3.46 -12.42 -38.14
CA ASP A 502 -4.59 -11.63 -37.65
C ASP A 502 -4.42 -10.12 -37.94
N SER A 503 -5.38 -9.33 -37.51
CA SER A 503 -5.44 -7.89 -37.75
C SER A 503 -4.39 -7.11 -36.95
N ALA A 504 -4.05 -5.91 -37.43
CA ALA A 504 -3.20 -4.98 -36.69
C ALA A 504 -3.77 -4.64 -35.29
N GLN A 505 -5.10 -4.58 -35.16
CA GLN A 505 -5.76 -4.32 -33.87
C GLN A 505 -5.55 -5.46 -32.89
N TYR A 506 -5.68 -6.70 -33.34
CA TYR A 506 -5.41 -7.87 -32.50
C TYR A 506 -4.01 -7.83 -31.89
N TYR A 507 -2.98 -7.58 -32.71
CA TYR A 507 -1.61 -7.49 -32.21
C TYR A 507 -1.37 -6.27 -31.30
N ALA A 508 -2.08 -5.15 -31.54
CA ALA A 508 -2.00 -3.98 -30.67
C ALA A 508 -2.57 -4.30 -29.28
N ASP A 509 -3.79 -4.84 -29.24
CA ASP A 509 -4.48 -5.21 -28.00
C ASP A 509 -3.68 -6.26 -27.23
N LEU A 510 -3.12 -7.25 -27.93
CA LEU A 510 -2.29 -8.30 -27.35
C LEU A 510 -1.03 -7.75 -26.69
N ILE A 511 -0.29 -6.87 -27.39
CA ILE A 511 0.92 -6.25 -26.85
C ILE A 511 0.58 -5.33 -25.68
N VAL A 512 -0.44 -4.48 -25.81
CA VAL A 512 -0.84 -3.56 -24.73
C VAL A 512 -1.25 -4.33 -23.48
N GLN A 513 -2.09 -5.36 -23.61
CA GLN A 513 -2.49 -6.19 -22.48
C GLN A 513 -1.27 -6.85 -21.83
N THR A 514 -0.38 -7.44 -22.63
CA THR A 514 0.81 -8.12 -22.09
C THR A 514 1.74 -7.15 -21.36
N LEU A 515 1.89 -5.91 -21.87
CA LEU A 515 2.68 -4.89 -21.19
C LEU A 515 1.98 -4.40 -19.90
N GLN A 516 0.66 -4.27 -19.89
CA GLN A 516 -0.09 -3.95 -18.68
C GLN A 516 0.04 -5.05 -17.62
N ASP A 517 0.00 -6.32 -18.03
CA ASP A 517 0.23 -7.47 -17.14
C ASP A 517 1.68 -7.47 -16.57
N LEU A 518 2.64 -6.95 -17.33
CA LEU A 518 4.02 -6.69 -16.90
C LEU A 518 4.20 -5.41 -16.06
N GLY A 519 3.10 -4.72 -15.73
CA GLY A 519 3.09 -3.55 -14.85
C GLY A 519 3.34 -2.19 -15.54
N TYR A 520 3.35 -2.13 -16.88
CA TYR A 520 3.42 -0.86 -17.60
C TYR A 520 2.07 -0.14 -17.61
N ASN A 521 2.09 1.19 -17.47
CA ASN A 521 0.88 2.01 -17.58
C ASN A 521 0.77 2.62 -18.99
N LEU A 522 -0.18 2.14 -19.79
CA LEU A 522 -0.35 2.44 -21.23
C LEU A 522 -1.78 2.83 -21.60
#